data_AF-A0A1J6KU74-F1
#
_entry.id   AF-A0A1J6KU74-F1
#
_cell.length_a   1.000
_cell.length_b   1.000
_cell.length_c   1.000
_cell.angle_alpha   90.00
_cell.angle_beta   90.00
_cell.angle_gamma   90.00
#
_symmetry.space_group_name_H-M   'P 1'
#
loop_
_entity.id
_entity.type
_entity.pdbx_description
1 polymer ?
#
loop_
_entity_poly.entity_id
_entity_poly.type
_entity_poly.pdbx_seq_one_letter_code
_entity_poly.pdbx_strand_id
1 'polypeptide(L)'
;MRDEGVKKLSELDYLYEDRLEIIVLAWQQIVECRRILKWSYAYGFYFPEKEKTKMQFLEFWQGEAEASLERLHYCAEKELLDHLGSTEKLDYTEQGFYNKNIERFRSKLIWPTKVSGDYFGNLVIALENGLKDVSSGSDINISKLCLVE
;
A
#
# COMPACT_ATOMS: atom_id res chain seq x y z
N MET A 1 -14.43 32.31 -24.37
CA MET A 1 -15.59 31.44 -24.05
C MET A 1 -15.41 29.99 -24.51
N ARG A 2 -15.27 29.67 -25.81
CA ARG A 2 -15.06 28.26 -26.25
C ARG A 2 -13.77 27.63 -25.70
N ASP A 3 -12.66 28.37 -25.78
CA ASP A 3 -11.33 27.89 -25.38
C ASP A 3 -11.21 27.65 -23.86
N GLU A 4 -11.86 28.49 -23.08
CA GLU A 4 -11.91 28.40 -21.62
C GLU A 4 -12.76 27.21 -21.13
N GLY A 5 -13.80 26.85 -21.88
CA GLY A 5 -14.59 25.64 -21.62
C GLY A 5 -13.82 24.35 -21.92
N VAL A 6 -13.07 24.32 -23.04
CA VAL A 6 -12.21 23.18 -23.40
C VAL A 6 -11.11 22.98 -22.38
N LYS A 7 -10.46 24.05 -21.91
CA LYS A 7 -9.44 23.98 -20.87
C LYS A 7 -9.98 23.41 -19.55
N LYS A 8 -11.15 23.87 -19.11
CA LYS A 8 -11.82 23.34 -17.91
C LYS A 8 -12.18 21.86 -18.02
N LEU A 9 -12.62 21.42 -19.21
CA LEU A 9 -12.90 20.01 -19.46
C LEU A 9 -11.62 19.16 -19.40
N SER A 10 -10.55 19.62 -20.04
CA SER A 10 -9.26 18.92 -19.98
C SER A 10 -8.70 18.82 -18.56
N GLU A 11 -8.82 19.88 -17.75
CA GLU A 11 -8.41 19.86 -16.34
C GLU A 11 -9.26 18.89 -15.52
N LEU A 12 -10.57 18.83 -15.78
CA LEU A 12 -11.47 17.87 -15.14
C LEU A 12 -11.10 16.42 -15.51
N ASP A 13 -10.94 16.13 -16.79
CA ASP A 13 -10.61 14.79 -17.30
C ASP A 13 -9.28 14.30 -16.72
N TYR A 14 -8.24 15.14 -16.72
CA TYR A 14 -6.94 14.83 -16.12
C TYR A 14 -7.06 14.51 -14.62
N LEU A 15 -7.84 15.32 -13.88
CA LEU A 15 -8.10 15.05 -12.46
C LEU A 15 -8.82 13.71 -12.27
N TYR A 16 -9.73 13.32 -13.16
CA TYR A 16 -10.41 12.02 -13.09
C TYR A 16 -9.47 10.83 -13.36
N GLU A 17 -8.56 10.96 -14.31
CA GLU A 17 -7.54 9.93 -14.60
C GLU A 17 -6.60 9.73 -13.40
N ASP A 18 -5.99 10.81 -12.91
CA ASP A 18 -5.15 10.78 -11.70
C ASP A 18 -5.94 10.21 -10.52
N ARG A 19 -7.24 10.56 -10.42
CA ARG A 19 -8.16 10.09 -9.37
C ARG A 19 -8.30 8.57 -9.32
N LEU A 20 -8.42 7.93 -10.47
CA LEU A 20 -8.59 6.49 -10.59
C LEU A 20 -7.25 5.75 -10.52
N GLU A 21 -6.16 6.37 -10.96
CA GLU A 21 -4.84 5.75 -10.98
C GLU A 21 -4.40 5.29 -9.57
N ILE A 22 -4.59 6.09 -8.53
CA ILE A 22 -4.17 5.68 -7.17
C ILE A 22 -4.92 4.45 -6.68
N ILE A 23 -6.18 4.28 -7.08
CA ILE A 23 -7.00 3.14 -6.68
C ILE A 23 -6.42 1.90 -7.34
N VAL A 24 -6.12 1.99 -8.64
CA VAL A 24 -5.45 0.91 -9.38
C VAL A 24 -4.10 0.56 -8.75
N LEU A 25 -3.27 1.55 -8.42
CA LEU A 25 -1.97 1.35 -7.77
C LEU A 25 -2.11 0.66 -6.41
N ALA A 26 -3.08 1.05 -5.59
CA ALA A 26 -3.33 0.41 -4.30
C ALA A 26 -3.72 -1.07 -4.46
N TRP A 27 -4.60 -1.39 -5.41
CA TRP A 27 -4.98 -2.78 -5.69
C TRP A 27 -3.81 -3.61 -6.25
N GLN A 28 -3.00 -3.03 -7.13
CA GLN A 28 -1.77 -3.67 -7.62
C GLN A 28 -0.80 -3.96 -6.46
N GLN A 29 -0.59 -2.98 -5.57
CA GLN A 29 0.24 -3.16 -4.39
C GLN A 29 -0.28 -4.30 -3.51
N ILE A 30 -1.60 -4.38 -3.26
CA ILE A 30 -2.21 -5.49 -2.50
C ILE A 30 -1.89 -6.85 -3.14
N VAL A 31 -2.05 -6.97 -4.47
CA VAL A 31 -1.79 -8.21 -5.20
C VAL A 31 -0.32 -8.62 -5.09
N GLU A 32 0.61 -7.68 -5.27
CA GLU A 32 2.04 -7.96 -5.18
C GLU A 32 2.47 -8.30 -3.74
N CYS A 33 2.00 -7.56 -2.73
CA CYS A 33 2.23 -7.89 -1.32
C CYS A 33 1.76 -9.31 -0.98
N ARG A 34 0.55 -9.71 -1.42
CA ARG A 34 0.04 -11.08 -1.22
C ARG A 34 0.88 -12.13 -1.93
N ARG A 35 1.43 -11.83 -3.11
CA ARG A 35 2.35 -12.73 -3.82
C ARG A 35 3.65 -12.90 -3.05
N ILE A 36 4.24 -11.81 -2.55
CA ILE A 36 5.47 -11.85 -1.75
C ILE A 36 5.26 -12.65 -0.46
N LEU A 37 4.12 -12.49 0.24
CA LEU A 37 3.81 -13.31 1.42
C LEU A 37 3.81 -14.80 1.09
N LYS A 38 3.14 -15.21 0.01
CA LYS A 38 3.11 -16.63 -0.40
C LYS A 38 4.51 -17.18 -0.62
N TRP A 39 5.37 -16.43 -1.29
CA TRP A 39 6.74 -16.85 -1.54
C TRP A 39 7.63 -16.79 -0.29
N SER A 40 7.40 -15.84 0.63
CA SER A 40 8.15 -15.78 1.89
C SER A 40 7.83 -16.95 2.81
N TYR A 41 6.57 -17.42 2.84
CA TYR A 41 6.21 -18.68 3.52
C TYR A 41 6.88 -19.89 2.87
N ALA A 42 6.89 -19.98 1.54
CA ALA A 42 7.58 -21.05 0.84
C ALA A 42 9.09 -21.03 1.13
N TYR A 43 9.71 -19.85 1.15
CA TYR A 43 11.11 -19.67 1.54
C TYR A 43 11.38 -20.12 2.98
N GLY A 44 10.49 -19.71 3.91
CA GLY A 44 10.51 -20.11 5.33
C GLY A 44 10.45 -21.63 5.52
N PHE A 45 9.64 -22.34 4.74
CA PHE A 45 9.48 -23.79 4.83
C PHE A 45 10.76 -24.58 4.55
N TYR A 46 11.62 -24.08 3.65
CA TYR A 46 12.87 -24.74 3.29
C TYR A 46 14.06 -24.35 4.19
N PHE A 47 13.85 -23.60 5.27
CA PHE A 47 14.93 -23.25 6.20
C PHE A 47 15.45 -24.47 6.97
N PRO A 48 16.77 -24.67 7.05
CA PRO A 48 17.35 -25.66 7.94
C PRO A 48 17.07 -25.33 9.42
N GLU A 49 16.74 -26.32 10.26
CA GLU A 49 16.45 -26.14 11.69
C GLU A 49 17.56 -25.41 12.47
N LYS A 50 18.82 -25.55 12.02
CA LYS A 50 20.00 -24.86 12.55
C LYS A 50 19.97 -23.33 12.39
N GLU A 51 19.08 -22.79 11.56
CA GLU A 51 18.95 -21.36 11.26
C GLU A 51 17.71 -20.73 11.92
N LYS A 52 17.30 -21.26 13.08
CA LYS A 52 16.11 -20.82 13.85
C LYS A 52 16.02 -19.30 14.07
N THR A 53 17.13 -18.62 14.32
CA THR A 53 17.14 -17.16 14.51
C THR A 53 16.69 -16.40 13.25
N LYS A 54 17.10 -16.87 12.07
CA LYS A 54 16.67 -16.28 10.80
C LYS A 54 15.19 -16.54 10.53
N MET A 55 14.70 -17.72 10.90
CA MET A 55 13.28 -18.06 10.81
C MET A 55 12.43 -17.14 11.70
N GLN A 56 12.82 -16.91 12.96
CA GLN A 56 12.11 -15.99 13.85
C GLN A 56 12.11 -14.54 13.34
N PHE A 57 13.21 -14.11 12.73
CA PHE A 57 13.29 -12.80 12.11
C PHE A 57 12.37 -12.68 10.88
N LEU A 58 12.34 -13.72 10.04
CA LEU A 58 11.43 -13.79 8.90
C LEU A 58 9.97 -13.71 9.36
N GLU A 59 9.59 -14.49 10.38
CA GLU A 59 8.24 -14.48 10.96
C GLU A 59 7.86 -13.09 11.49
N PHE A 60 8.78 -12.41 12.17
CA PHE A 60 8.56 -11.04 12.65
C PHE A 60 8.28 -10.07 11.49
N TRP A 61 9.11 -10.07 10.45
CA TRP A 61 8.92 -9.19 9.30
C TRP A 61 7.70 -9.53 8.47
N GLN A 62 7.37 -10.81 8.34
CA GLN A 62 6.10 -11.25 7.74
C GLN A 62 4.91 -10.68 8.51
N GLY A 63 4.92 -10.75 9.84
CA GLY A 63 3.85 -10.20 10.68
C GLY A 63 3.68 -8.69 10.52
N GLU A 64 4.78 -7.93 10.53
CA GLU A 64 4.74 -6.47 10.31
C GLU A 64 4.22 -6.11 8.92
N ALA A 65 4.71 -6.81 7.89
CA ALA A 65 4.29 -6.60 6.51
C ALA A 65 2.80 -6.95 6.31
N GLU A 66 2.35 -8.09 6.83
CA GLU A 66 0.96 -8.53 6.78
C GLU A 66 0.01 -7.56 7.50
N ALA A 67 0.39 -7.07 8.68
CA ALA A 67 -0.38 -6.06 9.39
C ALA A 67 -0.52 -4.76 8.58
N SER A 68 0.53 -4.33 7.87
CA SER A 68 0.46 -3.17 6.97
C SER A 68 -0.46 -3.42 5.78
N LEU A 69 -0.41 -4.62 5.20
CA LEU A 69 -1.21 -5.03 4.04
C LEU A 69 -2.69 -5.08 4.39
N GLU A 70 -3.04 -5.61 5.56
CA GLU A 70 -4.45 -5.69 5.97
C GLU A 70 -5.04 -4.29 6.24
N ARG A 71 -4.25 -3.32 6.70
CA ARG A 71 -4.69 -1.91 6.77
C ARG A 71 -4.94 -1.31 5.39
N LEU A 72 -4.02 -1.53 4.45
CA LEU A 72 -4.18 -1.09 3.06
C LEU A 72 -5.43 -1.73 2.42
N HIS A 73 -5.58 -3.04 2.58
CA HIS A 73 -6.70 -3.78 2.02
C HIS A 73 -8.04 -3.33 2.62
N TYR A 74 -8.11 -3.12 3.94
CA TYR A 74 -9.29 -2.56 4.59
C TYR A 74 -9.66 -1.18 4.03
N CYS A 75 -8.68 -0.29 3.87
CA CYS A 75 -8.91 1.03 3.29
C CYS A 75 -9.39 0.93 1.83
N ALA A 76 -8.75 0.09 1.02
CA ALA A 76 -9.07 -0.09 -0.39
C ALA A 76 -10.44 -0.74 -0.63
N GLU A 77 -10.89 -1.65 0.26
CA GLU A 77 -12.14 -2.37 0.10
C GLU A 77 -13.30 -1.70 0.85
N LYS A 78 -13.18 -1.53 2.18
CA LYS A 78 -14.31 -1.10 3.02
C LYS A 78 -14.54 0.40 2.95
N GLU A 79 -13.48 1.20 3.10
CA GLU A 79 -13.65 2.65 3.01
C GLU A 79 -14.06 3.07 1.59
N LEU A 80 -13.60 2.39 0.53
CA LEU A 80 -14.05 2.67 -0.84
C LEU A 80 -15.56 2.46 -1.01
N LEU A 81 -16.09 1.34 -0.51
CA LEU A 81 -17.53 1.04 -0.58
C LEU A 81 -18.38 2.05 0.20
N ASP A 82 -17.90 2.52 1.35
CA ASP A 82 -18.55 3.59 2.11
C ASP A 82 -18.56 4.92 1.32
N HIS A 83 -17.47 5.25 0.61
CA HIS A 83 -17.43 6.45 -0.24
C HIS A 83 -18.34 6.35 -1.48
N LEU A 84 -18.60 5.15 -1.98
CA LEU A 84 -19.50 4.89 -3.11
C LEU A 84 -20.99 4.84 -2.69
N GLY A 85 -21.32 5.18 -1.43
CA GLY A 85 -22.72 5.34 -0.99
C GLY A 85 -23.49 4.02 -0.89
N SER A 86 -22.80 2.89 -0.75
CA SER A 86 -23.45 1.58 -0.62
C SER A 86 -24.12 1.38 0.75
N THR A 87 -23.84 2.24 1.72
CA THR A 87 -24.31 2.13 3.11
C THR A 87 -25.26 3.25 3.55
N GLU A 88 -25.24 4.44 2.94
CA GLU A 88 -26.25 5.49 3.19
C GLU A 88 -26.28 6.52 2.03
N LYS A 89 -27.47 7.05 1.74
CA LYS A 89 -27.77 7.95 0.60
C LYS A 89 -26.88 9.19 0.58
N LEU A 90 -25.75 9.14 -0.13
CA LEU A 90 -24.99 10.33 -0.49
C LEU A 90 -25.75 11.04 -1.63
N ASP A 91 -26.18 12.27 -1.37
CA ASP A 91 -26.79 13.11 -2.40
C ASP A 91 -25.70 13.60 -3.36
N TYR A 92 -25.51 12.87 -4.46
CA TYR A 92 -24.53 13.18 -5.51
C TYR A 92 -24.88 14.45 -6.31
N THR A 93 -25.96 15.16 -5.96
CA THR A 93 -26.39 16.38 -6.66
C THR A 93 -25.46 17.58 -6.42
N GLU A 94 -24.64 17.56 -5.37
CA GLU A 94 -23.59 18.57 -5.13
C GLU A 94 -22.20 18.08 -5.56
N GLN A 95 -21.79 18.43 -6.78
CA GLN A 95 -20.50 18.05 -7.37
C GLN A 95 -19.28 18.46 -6.52
N GLY A 96 -19.38 19.53 -5.73
CA GLY A 96 -18.35 19.96 -4.79
C GLY A 96 -18.17 19.02 -3.59
N PHE A 97 -19.26 18.41 -3.11
CA PHE A 97 -19.24 17.49 -1.97
C PHE A 97 -18.64 16.13 -2.36
N TYR A 98 -19.03 15.59 -3.54
CA TYR A 98 -18.45 14.37 -4.10
C TYR A 98 -16.93 14.50 -4.28
N ASN A 99 -16.47 15.58 -4.91
CA ASN A 99 -15.04 15.83 -5.15
C ASN A 99 -14.24 15.90 -3.84
N LYS A 100 -14.76 16.54 -2.80
CA LYS A 100 -14.07 16.62 -1.51
C LYS A 100 -13.92 15.26 -0.82
N ASN A 101 -14.93 14.41 -0.91
CA ASN A 101 -14.90 13.08 -0.30
C ASN A 101 -13.93 12.15 -1.02
N ILE A 102 -13.89 12.17 -2.36
CA ILE A 102 -12.94 11.35 -3.10
C ILE A 102 -11.49 11.81 -2.89
N GLU A 103 -11.20 13.11 -2.81
CA GLU A 103 -9.84 13.58 -2.48
C GLU A 103 -9.41 13.18 -1.06
N ARG A 104 -10.35 13.17 -0.11
CA ARG A 104 -10.10 12.68 1.26
C ARG A 104 -9.79 11.19 1.26
N PHE A 105 -10.54 10.40 0.51
CA PHE A 105 -10.28 8.97 0.34
C PHE A 105 -8.90 8.72 -0.29
N ARG A 106 -8.57 9.44 -1.37
CA ARG A 106 -7.27 9.32 -2.04
C ARG A 106 -6.11 9.60 -1.11
N SER A 107 -6.17 10.74 -0.40
CA SER A 107 -5.15 11.09 0.60
C SER A 107 -4.97 10.00 1.65
N LYS A 108 -6.07 9.35 2.06
CA LYS A 108 -6.04 8.21 3.00
C LYS A 108 -5.47 6.94 2.38
N LEU A 109 -5.62 6.71 1.08
CA LEU A 109 -5.16 5.51 0.40
C LEU A 109 -3.67 5.56 0.01
N ILE A 110 -3.15 6.77 -0.30
CA ILE A 110 -1.74 6.98 -0.70
C ILE A 110 -0.79 6.47 0.38
N TRP A 111 -1.00 6.89 1.63
CA TRP A 111 -0.05 6.60 2.70
C TRP A 111 0.03 5.09 3.04
N PRO A 112 -1.08 4.35 3.23
CA PRO A 112 -1.06 2.90 3.40
C PRO A 112 -0.47 2.16 2.20
N THR A 113 -0.69 2.66 0.98
CA THR A 113 -0.11 2.07 -0.24
C THR A 113 1.41 2.15 -0.20
N LYS A 114 1.96 3.34 0.06
CA LYS A 114 3.40 3.58 0.19
C LYS A 114 3.99 2.73 1.32
N VAL A 115 3.41 2.80 2.52
CA VAL A 115 3.92 2.09 3.69
C VAL A 115 3.91 0.57 3.47
N SER A 116 2.85 0.01 2.90
CA SER A 116 2.84 -1.43 2.59
C SER A 116 3.91 -1.78 1.56
N GLY A 117 4.07 -0.97 0.51
CA GLY A 117 5.15 -1.13 -0.46
C GLY A 117 6.53 -1.14 0.20
N ASP A 118 6.79 -0.22 1.12
CA ASP A 118 8.06 -0.14 1.83
C ASP A 118 8.31 -1.40 2.67
N TYR A 119 7.35 -1.83 3.51
CA TYR A 119 7.49 -3.07 4.31
C TYR A 119 7.82 -4.28 3.44
N PHE A 120 7.12 -4.43 2.31
CA PHE A 120 7.32 -5.56 1.41
C PHE A 120 8.63 -5.47 0.62
N GLY A 121 9.04 -4.27 0.20
CA GLY A 121 10.34 -4.03 -0.41
C GLY A 121 11.49 -4.45 0.52
N ASN A 122 11.39 -4.08 1.80
CA ASN A 122 12.39 -4.46 2.80
C ASN A 122 12.43 -5.97 3.05
N LEU A 123 11.25 -6.60 3.09
CA LEU A 123 11.16 -8.06 3.20
C LEU A 123 11.85 -8.74 2.02
N VAL A 124 11.63 -8.26 0.78
CA VAL A 124 12.30 -8.80 -0.41
C VAL A 124 13.81 -8.62 -0.33
N ILE A 125 14.31 -7.42 0.01
CA ILE A 125 15.75 -7.15 0.16
C ILE A 125 16.38 -8.10 1.20
N ALA A 126 15.70 -8.29 2.34
CA ALA A 126 16.16 -9.19 3.40
C ALA A 126 16.24 -10.65 2.90
N LEU A 127 15.24 -11.11 2.15
CA LEU A 127 15.20 -12.44 1.55
C LEU A 127 16.30 -12.63 0.50
N GLU A 128 16.50 -11.68 -0.40
CA GLU A 128 17.53 -11.72 -1.44
C GLU A 128 18.95 -11.78 -0.86
N ASN A 129 19.18 -11.07 0.25
CA ASN A 129 20.45 -11.12 0.97
C ASN A 129 20.61 -12.36 1.87
N GLY A 130 19.63 -13.28 1.90
CA GLY A 130 19.68 -14.49 2.69
C GLY A 130 19.64 -14.25 4.21
N LEU A 131 19.01 -13.14 4.62
CA LEU A 131 18.88 -12.71 6.01
C LEU A 131 20.23 -12.56 6.75
N LYS A 132 21.28 -12.11 6.04
CA LYS A 132 22.64 -11.99 6.57
C LYS A 132 22.81 -10.86 7.59
N ASP A 133 22.12 -9.74 7.39
CA ASP A 133 22.18 -8.55 8.26
C ASP A 133 21.64 -8.81 9.68
N VAL A 134 20.97 -9.96 9.87
CA VAL A 134 20.41 -10.43 11.15
C VAL A 134 21.49 -11.02 12.09
N SER A 135 22.68 -11.34 11.57
CA SER A 135 23.77 -11.97 12.35
C SER A 135 24.65 -10.98 13.11
N SER A 136 24.64 -9.70 12.74
CA SER A 136 25.28 -8.62 13.48
C SER A 136 24.19 -7.86 14.23
N GLY A 137 24.12 -8.00 15.55
CA GLY A 137 23.24 -7.24 16.44
C GLY A 137 23.57 -5.74 16.49
N SER A 138 23.60 -5.08 15.34
CA SER A 138 23.75 -3.64 15.19
C SER A 138 22.46 -3.11 14.58
N ASP A 139 21.65 -2.48 15.42
CA ASP A 139 20.62 -1.49 15.13
C ASP A 139 20.15 -1.47 13.67
N ILE A 140 19.02 -2.14 13.41
CA ILE A 140 18.19 -1.78 12.26
C ILE A 140 17.78 -0.34 12.49
N ASN A 141 18.54 0.57 11.89
CA ASN A 141 18.30 1.99 12.03
C ASN A 141 17.06 2.33 11.21
N ILE A 142 15.89 2.23 11.84
CA ILE A 142 14.58 2.55 11.25
C ILE A 142 14.56 3.97 10.65
N SER A 143 15.47 4.86 11.09
CA SER A 143 15.64 6.20 10.49
C SER A 143 16.15 6.21 9.05
N LYS A 144 16.77 5.13 8.54
CA LYS A 144 17.19 5.03 7.13
C LYS A 144 16.08 4.56 6.18
N LEU A 145 14.96 4.06 6.71
CA LEU A 145 13.86 3.50 5.92
C LEU A 145 12.79 4.53 5.56
N CYS A 146 12.74 5.67 6.25
CA CYS A 146 11.76 6.72 6.02
C CYS A 146 12.29 7.94 5.23
N LEU A 147 13.48 7.86 4.65
CA LEU A 147 14.04 8.96 3.85
C LEU A 147 14.19 8.55 2.38
N VAL A 148 13.07 8.57 1.68
CA VAL A 148 13.02 9.03 0.30
C VAL A 148 12.01 10.18 0.29
N GLU A 149 12.56 11.37 0.09
CA GLU A 149 11.87 12.68 0.00
C GLU A 149 10.64 12.66 -0.90
#